data_AF-A0A942RA45-F1
#
_entry.id   AF-A0A942RA45-F1
#
_cell.length_a   1.000
_cell.length_b   1.000
_cell.length_c   1.000
_cell.angle_alpha   90.00
_cell.angle_beta   90.00
_cell.angle_gamma   90.00
#
_symmetry.space_group_name_H-M   'P 1'
#
loop_
_entity.id
_entity.type
_entity.pdbx_description
1 polymer ?
#
loop_
_entity_poly.entity_id
_entity_poly.type
_entity_poly.pdbx_seq_one_letter_code
_entity_poly.pdbx_strand_id
1 'polypeptide(L)'
;MPKVNNKALLQSIPSVDKILNWQEIKAFENKIEHAYLTEIIRYKTDEFRGMLLKGETLESDHLKQMIVDELNYLTHRYFTYAINALGIVLHTGLGRAPYASGICEIVSDVAKAYSRLQIDPEGKRDDRYKKISKLLQILTGAEAGIVVNNNAGATLLILRAIAQGKEVIVSRGQLIEIGGSFRIPDIMAQSGCIMREVGTTNRTHLKDYEQAIKIHHRGTEAQRKNKKKIKVEDSLEPETGAIIRVHQSNYQITGFTKEVSLKELVALGKKYKIPVIDDLGSGALIDFSKYNLPKEPMVKESIQAGADVVCFSGDKLIGGPQAGIIVGKKELIEKIKKHPLTRALRCDKLTNAVLEATLQMFLHKEADLVKEHTVFSILMKPLEEIKKDAEKFAEDLIKEHGDKLSVKVKPGKSEIGGGSLSTKELDTYVVAIMPKDLPQKHRDTEKKSDLGGLTAQTLAKLLRQYKIPIFGRVQADSLILDFRTILVGENEIILQAFKDILK
;
A
#
# COMPACT_ATOMS: atom_id res chain seq x y z
N MET A 1 29.40 21.50 -40.81
CA MET A 1 28.90 21.91 -39.47
C MET A 1 30.09 22.39 -38.65
N PRO A 2 30.07 23.60 -38.07
CA PRO A 2 31.19 24.07 -37.26
C PRO A 2 31.29 23.20 -36.01
N LYS A 3 32.49 22.74 -35.66
CA LYS A 3 32.75 22.12 -34.36
C LYS A 3 32.44 23.18 -33.30
N VAL A 4 31.37 22.98 -32.53
CA VAL A 4 31.07 23.82 -31.37
C VAL A 4 32.33 23.87 -30.51
N ASN A 5 32.83 25.08 -30.24
CA ASN A 5 34.06 25.26 -29.48
C ASN A 5 33.79 24.99 -28.00
N ASN A 6 33.84 23.71 -27.61
CA ASN A 6 33.58 23.24 -26.24
C ASN A 6 34.39 24.03 -25.19
N LYS A 7 35.56 24.58 -25.53
CA LYS A 7 36.39 25.36 -24.61
C LYS A 7 35.75 26.69 -24.21
N ALA A 8 35.09 27.40 -25.13
CA ALA A 8 34.44 28.68 -24.85
C ALA A 8 33.14 28.49 -24.03
N LEU A 9 32.38 27.43 -24.31
CA LEU A 9 31.17 27.07 -23.56
C LEU A 9 31.49 26.59 -22.14
N LEU A 10 32.60 25.89 -21.94
CA LEU A 10 33.02 25.47 -20.60
C LEU A 10 33.54 26.64 -19.75
N GLN A 11 34.12 27.66 -20.38
CA GLN A 11 34.59 28.87 -19.72
C GLN A 11 33.46 29.82 -19.30
N SER A 12 32.24 29.65 -19.80
CA SER A 12 31.08 30.47 -19.39
C SER A 12 30.44 30.00 -18.07
N ILE A 13 30.83 28.83 -17.55
CA ILE A 13 30.36 28.33 -16.26
C ILE A 13 30.92 29.20 -15.12
N PRO A 14 30.07 29.85 -14.30
CA PRO A 14 30.52 30.64 -13.16
C PRO A 14 31.27 29.81 -12.11
N SER A 15 32.20 30.41 -11.38
CA SER A 15 32.82 29.75 -10.23
C SER A 15 31.79 29.52 -9.12
N VAL A 16 32.02 28.50 -8.28
CA VAL A 16 31.15 28.19 -7.15
C VAL A 16 30.97 29.40 -6.23
N ASP A 17 32.04 30.15 -5.95
CA ASP A 17 31.98 31.38 -5.14
C ASP A 17 31.08 32.45 -5.75
N LYS A 18 31.04 32.55 -7.09
CA LYS A 18 30.16 33.49 -7.79
C LYS A 18 28.69 33.04 -7.71
N ILE A 19 28.44 31.74 -7.82
CA ILE A 19 27.10 31.15 -7.70
C ILE A 19 26.55 31.30 -6.29
N LEU A 20 27.37 31.05 -5.26
CA LEU A 20 27.02 31.26 -3.86
C LEU A 20 26.54 32.69 -3.59
N ASN A 21 27.04 33.67 -4.35
CA ASN A 21 26.65 35.06 -4.21
C ASN A 21 25.36 35.47 -4.96
N TRP A 22 24.73 34.57 -5.71
CA TRP A 22 23.44 34.84 -6.35
C TRP A 22 22.33 35.06 -5.32
N GLN A 23 21.44 36.03 -5.57
CA GLN A 23 20.38 36.39 -4.62
C GLN A 23 19.43 35.21 -4.33
N GLU A 24 19.14 34.43 -5.36
CA GLU A 24 18.28 33.24 -5.31
C GLU A 24 18.90 32.13 -4.44
N ILE A 25 20.23 32.06 -4.40
CA ILE A 25 20.99 31.09 -3.61
C ILE A 25 21.15 31.57 -2.16
N LYS A 26 21.38 32.87 -1.95
CA LYS A 26 21.44 33.48 -0.61
C LYS A 26 20.16 33.26 0.20
N ALA A 27 19.01 33.13 -0.45
CA ALA A 27 17.74 32.79 0.21
C ALA A 27 17.79 31.46 1.00
N PHE A 28 18.75 30.57 0.70
CA PHE A 28 18.94 29.27 1.35
C PHE A 28 20.05 29.26 2.41
N GLU A 29 20.87 30.32 2.55
CA GLU A 29 21.96 30.37 3.54
C GLU A 29 21.45 30.24 4.99
N ASN A 30 20.24 30.72 5.27
CA ASN A 30 19.61 30.57 6.58
C ASN A 30 18.99 29.19 6.83
N LYS A 31 18.96 28.32 5.81
CA LYS A 31 18.31 26.99 5.85
C LYS A 31 19.29 25.84 5.66
N ILE A 32 20.39 26.06 4.96
CA ILE A 32 21.35 25.03 4.57
C ILE A 32 22.75 25.50 4.97
N GLU A 33 23.47 24.63 5.67
CA GLU A 33 24.87 24.88 6.04
C GLU A 33 25.73 25.16 4.79
N HIS A 34 26.59 26.16 4.85
CA HIS A 34 27.39 26.62 3.72
C HIS A 34 28.16 25.50 3.00
N ALA A 35 28.69 24.53 3.76
CA ALA A 35 29.40 23.38 3.22
C ALA A 35 28.51 22.54 2.26
N TYR A 36 27.27 22.27 2.64
CA TYR A 36 26.33 21.51 1.80
C TYR A 36 25.83 22.31 0.62
N LEU A 37 25.61 23.61 0.78
CA LEU A 37 25.26 24.51 -0.32
C LEU A 37 26.35 24.50 -1.41
N THR A 38 27.61 24.57 -0.98
CA THR A 38 28.79 24.45 -1.86
C THR A 38 28.81 23.11 -2.58
N GLU A 39 28.50 22.01 -1.89
CA GLU A 39 28.50 20.65 -2.44
C GLU A 39 27.40 20.45 -3.49
N ILE A 40 26.19 20.93 -3.21
CA ILE A 40 25.04 20.90 -4.14
C ILE A 40 25.35 21.72 -5.39
N ILE A 41 25.89 22.94 -5.23
CA ILE A 41 26.28 23.79 -6.36
C ILE A 41 27.36 23.10 -7.20
N ARG A 42 28.37 22.49 -6.59
CA ARG A 42 29.42 21.74 -7.30
C ARG A 42 28.81 20.60 -8.11
N TYR A 43 27.95 19.78 -7.48
CA TYR A 43 27.28 18.67 -8.15
C TYR A 43 26.48 19.13 -9.38
N LYS A 44 25.65 20.17 -9.25
CA LYS A 44 24.85 20.70 -10.35
C LYS A 44 25.68 21.38 -11.43
N THR A 45 26.77 22.03 -11.04
CA THR A 45 27.74 22.61 -11.98
C THR A 45 28.43 21.53 -12.80
N ASP A 46 28.78 20.39 -12.17
CA ASP A 46 29.37 19.24 -12.85
C ASP A 46 28.37 18.53 -13.78
N GLU A 47 27.10 18.40 -13.36
CA GLU A 47 26.01 17.90 -14.20
C GLU A 47 25.82 18.77 -15.45
N PHE A 48 25.70 20.09 -15.27
CA PHE A 48 25.59 21.06 -16.36
C PHE A 48 26.82 21.03 -17.29
N ARG A 49 28.03 20.90 -16.72
CA ARG A 49 29.26 20.70 -17.50
C ARG A 49 29.16 19.46 -18.39
N GLY A 50 28.60 18.36 -17.86
CA GLY A 50 28.35 17.13 -18.61
C GLY A 50 27.38 17.31 -19.77
N MET A 51 26.31 18.10 -19.59
CA MET A 51 25.33 18.42 -20.65
C MET A 51 25.97 19.23 -21.79
N LEU A 52 26.75 20.27 -21.45
CA LEU A 52 27.49 21.06 -22.44
C LEU A 52 28.48 20.20 -23.24
N LEU A 53 29.21 19.29 -22.58
CA LEU A 53 30.14 18.36 -23.23
C LEU A 53 29.46 17.39 -24.20
N LYS A 54 28.18 17.09 -23.99
CA LYS A 54 27.35 16.28 -24.91
C LYS A 54 26.80 17.08 -26.09
N GLY A 55 27.10 18.38 -26.17
CA GLY A 55 26.69 19.25 -27.28
C GLY A 55 25.37 19.98 -27.06
N GLU A 56 24.81 19.95 -25.85
CA GLU A 56 23.64 20.77 -25.50
C GLU A 56 24.02 22.25 -25.46
N THR A 57 23.21 23.12 -26.07
CA THR A 57 23.42 24.57 -26.03
C THR A 57 22.51 25.16 -24.96
N LEU A 58 23.08 25.39 -23.78
CA LEU A 58 22.35 25.84 -22.59
C LEU A 58 22.91 27.16 -22.09
N GLU A 59 22.03 28.10 -21.75
CA GLU A 59 22.41 29.40 -21.18
C GLU A 59 22.69 29.30 -19.68
N SER A 60 23.43 30.28 -19.13
CA SER A 60 23.77 30.31 -17.70
C SER A 60 22.54 30.37 -16.77
N ASP A 61 21.42 30.91 -17.25
CA ASP A 61 20.16 30.91 -16.50
C ASP A 61 19.60 29.49 -16.31
N HIS A 62 19.91 28.55 -17.21
CA HIS A 62 19.55 27.15 -17.03
C HIS A 62 20.28 26.52 -15.84
N LEU A 63 21.58 26.78 -15.70
CA LEU A 63 22.35 26.33 -14.52
C LEU A 63 21.77 26.91 -13.23
N LYS A 64 21.40 28.20 -13.23
CA LYS A 64 20.74 28.83 -12.08
C LYS A 64 19.44 28.10 -11.74
N GLN A 65 18.57 27.87 -12.71
CA GLN A 65 17.30 27.18 -12.49
C GLN A 65 17.53 25.75 -11.97
N MET A 66 18.46 25.00 -12.54
CA MET A 66 18.81 23.65 -12.07
C MET A 66 19.24 23.64 -10.59
N ILE A 67 20.05 24.62 -10.17
CA ILE A 67 20.50 24.71 -8.77
C ILE A 67 19.34 25.11 -7.87
N VAL A 68 18.55 26.11 -8.25
CA VAL A 68 17.39 26.55 -7.45
C VAL A 68 16.35 25.45 -7.32
N ASP A 69 16.08 24.70 -8.39
CA ASP A 69 15.15 23.56 -8.38
C ASP A 69 15.65 22.45 -7.46
N GLU A 70 16.95 22.13 -7.49
CA GLU A 70 17.55 21.14 -6.58
C GLU A 70 17.46 21.60 -5.11
N LEU A 71 17.79 22.86 -4.83
CA LEU A 71 17.70 23.41 -3.48
C LEU A 71 16.25 23.42 -2.98
N ASN A 72 15.30 23.78 -3.83
CA ASN A 72 13.88 23.67 -3.51
C ASN A 72 13.49 22.21 -3.27
N TYR A 73 13.88 21.29 -4.14
CA TYR A 73 13.59 19.86 -4.00
C TYR A 73 14.12 19.28 -2.67
N LEU A 74 15.36 19.63 -2.29
CA LEU A 74 16.00 19.14 -1.07
C LEU A 74 15.44 19.78 0.21
N THR A 75 14.98 21.04 0.14
CA THR A 75 14.47 21.77 1.31
C THR A 75 12.96 21.70 1.49
N HIS A 76 12.20 21.36 0.45
CA HIS A 76 10.77 21.13 0.56
C HIS A 76 10.50 19.71 1.03
N ARG A 77 9.55 19.59 1.95
CA ARG A 77 9.10 18.29 2.44
C ARG A 77 8.46 17.52 1.28
N TYR A 78 9.05 16.39 0.90
CA TYR A 78 8.49 15.51 -0.14
C TYR A 78 7.27 14.73 0.36
N PHE A 79 7.35 14.16 1.57
CA PHE A 79 6.25 13.41 2.20
C PHE A 79 5.22 14.34 2.82
N THR A 80 4.27 14.81 2.01
CA THR A 80 3.22 15.76 2.40
C THR A 80 1.83 15.13 2.36
N TYR A 81 0.87 15.85 2.92
CA TYR A 81 -0.55 15.55 2.72
C TYR A 81 -0.90 15.71 1.23
N ALA A 82 -1.65 14.76 0.69
CA ALA A 82 -2.10 14.77 -0.69
C ALA A 82 -3.60 14.44 -0.76
N ILE A 83 -4.29 15.08 -1.69
CA ILE A 83 -5.72 14.90 -1.90
C ILE A 83 -5.93 13.82 -2.96
N ASN A 84 -6.67 12.77 -2.59
CA ASN A 84 -7.03 11.68 -3.48
C ASN A 84 -8.39 11.96 -4.15
N ALA A 85 -8.37 12.45 -5.38
CA ALA A 85 -9.56 12.59 -6.23
C ALA A 85 -9.56 11.57 -7.40
N LEU A 86 -8.81 10.48 -7.27
CA LEU A 86 -8.71 9.43 -8.30
C LEU A 86 -9.90 8.47 -8.27
N GLY A 87 -10.59 8.37 -7.12
CA GLY A 87 -11.63 7.38 -6.92
C GLY A 87 -11.09 6.01 -6.59
N ILE A 88 -9.87 5.90 -6.06
CA ILE A 88 -9.26 4.64 -5.65
C ILE A 88 -9.08 4.67 -4.13
N VAL A 89 -9.86 3.89 -3.37
CA VAL A 89 -9.93 3.99 -1.90
C VAL A 89 -8.61 3.60 -1.23
N LEU A 90 -8.10 2.39 -1.51
CA LEU A 90 -6.85 1.85 -0.97
C LEU A 90 -5.73 2.01 -2.01
N HIS A 91 -5.43 3.27 -2.35
CA HIS A 91 -4.42 3.59 -3.37
C HIS A 91 -3.00 3.32 -2.85
N THR A 92 -2.30 2.34 -3.43
CA THR A 92 -0.96 1.92 -2.98
C THR A 92 0.08 3.05 -3.03
N GLY A 93 0.06 3.87 -4.08
CA GLY A 93 0.98 5.01 -4.23
C GLY A 93 0.65 6.23 -3.34
N LEU A 94 -0.54 6.29 -2.74
CA LEU A 94 -0.97 7.39 -1.86
C LEU A 94 -1.06 6.92 -0.39
N GLY A 95 -0.52 5.74 -0.07
CA GLY A 95 -0.41 5.26 1.31
C GLY A 95 -1.55 4.36 1.81
N ARG A 96 -2.40 3.82 0.94
CA ARG A 96 -3.51 2.92 1.28
C ARG A 96 -4.56 3.56 2.22
N ALA A 97 -4.66 3.09 3.46
CA ALA A 97 -5.71 3.44 4.38
C ALA A 97 -5.39 4.74 5.16
N PRO A 98 -6.14 5.83 4.97
CA PRO A 98 -6.07 6.97 5.87
C PRO A 98 -6.64 6.61 7.25
N TYR A 99 -6.08 7.18 8.30
CA TYR A 99 -6.53 6.93 9.68
C TYR A 99 -7.69 7.83 10.08
N ALA A 100 -8.46 7.40 11.08
CA ALA A 100 -9.46 8.26 11.74
C ALA A 100 -8.78 9.42 12.47
N SER A 101 -9.45 10.58 12.57
CA SER A 101 -8.89 11.78 13.21
C SER A 101 -8.37 11.52 14.62
N GLY A 102 -9.14 10.78 15.43
CA GLY A 102 -8.72 10.40 16.78
C GLY A 102 -7.45 9.52 16.84
N ILE A 103 -7.14 8.78 15.78
CA ILE A 103 -5.90 8.00 15.69
C ILE A 103 -4.69 8.90 15.39
N CYS A 104 -4.88 9.97 14.59
CA CYS A 104 -3.81 10.92 14.29
C CYS A 104 -3.29 11.63 15.56
N GLU A 105 -4.18 11.90 16.52
CA GLU A 105 -3.81 12.46 17.83
C GLU A 105 -2.93 11.48 18.63
N ILE A 106 -3.27 10.18 18.61
CA ILE A 106 -2.48 9.12 19.25
C ILE A 106 -1.09 9.03 18.64
N VAL A 107 -0.96 9.13 17.31
CA VAL A 107 0.35 9.15 16.65
C VAL A 107 1.20 10.30 17.18
N SER A 108 0.62 11.50 17.26
CA SER A 108 1.32 12.67 17.79
C SER A 108 1.75 12.47 19.25
N ASP A 109 0.86 11.94 20.09
CA ASP A 109 1.15 11.66 21.50
C ASP A 109 2.27 10.62 21.70
N VAL A 110 2.25 9.53 20.94
CA VAL A 110 3.27 8.46 21.03
C VAL A 110 4.59 8.86 20.36
N ALA A 111 4.54 9.71 19.34
CA ALA A 111 5.73 10.19 18.63
C ALA A 111 6.50 11.25 19.41
N LYS A 112 5.80 12.17 20.10
CA LYS A 112 6.43 13.34 20.75
C LYS A 112 7.31 13.00 21.96
N ALA A 113 7.14 11.82 22.58
CA ALA A 113 7.84 11.45 23.82
C ALA A 113 8.05 9.92 23.99
N TYR A 114 8.38 9.52 25.23
CA TYR A 114 8.39 8.12 25.66
C TYR A 114 6.96 7.57 25.74
N SER A 115 6.79 6.26 25.56
CA SER A 115 5.49 5.59 25.62
C SER A 115 5.55 4.26 26.37
N ARG A 116 4.40 3.81 26.88
CA ARG A 116 4.26 2.48 27.51
C ARG A 116 4.22 1.38 26.44
N LEU A 117 5.37 1.13 25.83
CA LEU A 117 5.50 0.21 24.70
C LEU A 117 5.77 -1.24 25.13
N GLN A 118 6.58 -1.45 26.17
CA GLN A 118 7.00 -2.79 26.59
C GLN A 118 7.26 -2.86 28.10
N ILE A 119 6.47 -2.13 28.87
CA ILE A 119 6.58 -2.04 30.33
C ILE A 119 5.19 -2.15 30.94
N ASP A 120 5.05 -2.95 31.99
CA ASP A 120 3.81 -3.09 32.75
C ASP A 120 3.62 -1.93 33.77
N PRO A 121 2.45 -1.81 34.42
CA PRO A 121 2.20 -0.79 35.44
C PRO A 121 3.17 -0.84 36.63
N GLU A 122 3.80 -2.00 36.89
CA GLU A 122 4.78 -2.22 37.95
C GLU A 122 6.22 -1.87 37.53
N GLY A 123 6.44 -1.44 36.29
CA GLY A 123 7.76 -1.03 35.79
C GLY A 123 8.64 -2.17 35.27
N LYS A 124 8.10 -3.38 35.09
CA LYS A 124 8.83 -4.54 34.54
C LYS A 124 8.59 -4.70 33.06
N ARG A 125 9.53 -5.35 32.38
CA ARG A 125 9.44 -5.63 30.94
C ARG A 125 8.30 -6.62 30.65
N ASP A 126 7.40 -6.25 29.74
CA ASP A 126 6.25 -7.06 29.34
C ASP A 126 6.30 -7.43 27.83
N ASP A 127 5.28 -8.13 27.32
CA ASP A 127 5.03 -8.31 25.90
C ASP A 127 4.35 -7.06 25.30
N ARG A 128 5.00 -6.43 24.33
CA ARG A 128 4.46 -5.26 23.61
C ARG A 128 3.20 -5.55 22.81
N TYR A 129 2.91 -6.82 22.53
CA TYR A 129 1.74 -7.23 21.76
C TYR A 129 0.59 -7.73 22.65
N LYS A 130 0.74 -7.71 23.97
CA LYS A 130 -0.22 -8.31 24.91
C LYS A 130 -1.65 -7.82 24.70
N LYS A 131 -1.85 -6.50 24.63
CA LYS A 131 -3.18 -5.90 24.42
C LYS A 131 -3.71 -6.17 23.01
N ILE A 132 -2.89 -5.97 21.99
CA ILE A 132 -3.26 -6.29 20.60
C ILE A 132 -3.65 -7.76 20.42
N SER A 133 -2.88 -8.69 21.00
CA SER A 133 -3.18 -10.13 20.99
C SER A 133 -4.54 -10.42 21.60
N LYS A 134 -4.90 -9.73 22.69
CA LYS A 134 -6.21 -9.88 23.34
C LYS A 134 -7.34 -9.34 22.47
N LEU A 135 -7.16 -8.19 21.81
CA LEU A 135 -8.11 -7.65 20.85
C LEU A 135 -8.33 -8.63 19.69
N LEU A 136 -7.24 -9.15 19.11
CA LEU A 136 -7.32 -10.13 18.02
C LEU A 136 -8.07 -11.40 18.43
N GLN A 137 -7.85 -11.93 19.63
CA GLN A 137 -8.62 -13.09 20.14
C GLN A 137 -10.13 -12.79 20.18
N ILE A 138 -10.51 -11.62 20.70
CA ILE A 138 -11.92 -11.21 20.82
C ILE A 138 -12.56 -11.04 19.43
N LEU A 139 -11.87 -10.33 18.54
CA LEU A 139 -12.41 -9.96 17.21
C LEU A 139 -12.48 -11.16 16.25
N THR A 140 -11.53 -12.09 16.35
CA THR A 140 -11.39 -13.19 15.38
C THR A 140 -11.87 -14.54 15.91
N GLY A 141 -11.94 -14.71 17.23
CA GLY A 141 -12.17 -16.01 17.87
C GLY A 141 -10.95 -16.94 17.87
N ALA A 142 -9.78 -16.48 17.43
CA ALA A 142 -8.54 -17.25 17.50
C ALA A 142 -8.04 -17.42 18.95
N GLU A 143 -7.22 -18.44 19.19
CA GLU A 143 -6.67 -18.71 20.52
C GLU A 143 -5.53 -17.74 20.89
N ALA A 144 -4.79 -17.25 19.90
CA ALA A 144 -3.72 -16.28 20.07
C ALA A 144 -3.48 -15.48 18.78
N GLY A 145 -2.78 -14.35 18.91
CA GLY A 145 -2.31 -13.56 17.78
C GLY A 145 -0.99 -12.85 18.04
N ILE A 146 -0.28 -12.51 16.96
CA ILE A 146 0.95 -11.72 16.91
C ILE A 146 0.89 -10.78 15.70
N VAL A 147 1.67 -9.69 15.75
CA VAL A 147 1.80 -8.72 14.67
C VAL A 147 3.26 -8.57 14.27
N VAL A 148 3.51 -8.50 12.96
CA VAL A 148 4.80 -8.26 12.31
C VAL A 148 4.67 -7.14 11.28
N ASN A 149 5.79 -6.74 10.66
CA ASN A 149 5.91 -5.53 9.84
C ASN A 149 4.87 -5.42 8.70
N ASN A 150 4.60 -6.50 7.96
CA ASN A 150 3.60 -6.55 6.89
C ASN A 150 3.17 -7.99 6.62
N ASN A 151 2.11 -8.19 5.82
CA ASN A 151 1.60 -9.54 5.53
C ASN A 151 2.63 -10.41 4.77
N ALA A 152 3.48 -9.82 3.92
CA ALA A 152 4.55 -10.57 3.26
C ALA A 152 5.54 -11.19 4.27
N GLY A 153 5.94 -10.40 5.27
CA GLY A 153 6.73 -10.87 6.40
C GLY A 153 5.98 -11.89 7.26
N ALA A 154 4.65 -11.75 7.40
CA ALA A 154 3.83 -12.74 8.08
C ALA A 154 3.86 -14.10 7.38
N THR A 155 3.57 -14.14 6.07
CA THR A 155 3.61 -15.37 5.26
C THR A 155 5.00 -16.02 5.31
N LEU A 156 6.07 -15.23 5.13
CA LEU A 156 7.45 -15.71 5.25
C LEU A 156 7.73 -16.34 6.63
N LEU A 157 7.34 -15.64 7.71
CA LEU A 157 7.59 -16.06 9.08
C LEU A 157 6.81 -17.33 9.43
N ILE A 158 5.55 -17.43 9.02
CA ILE A 158 4.70 -18.61 9.22
C ILE A 158 5.35 -19.82 8.55
N LEU A 159 5.71 -19.69 7.27
CA LEU A 159 6.31 -20.79 6.50
C LEU A 159 7.65 -21.23 7.09
N ARG A 160 8.53 -20.29 7.47
CA ARG A 160 9.79 -20.56 8.19
C ARG A 160 9.53 -21.32 9.49
N ALA A 161 8.64 -20.79 10.33
CA ALA A 161 8.40 -21.35 11.66
C ALA A 161 7.74 -22.73 11.59
N ILE A 162 6.86 -22.99 10.61
CA ILE A 162 6.04 -24.20 10.56
C ILE A 162 6.66 -25.28 9.67
N ALA A 163 7.18 -24.93 8.50
CA ALA A 163 7.46 -25.87 7.41
C ALA A 163 8.85 -25.68 6.75
N GLN A 164 9.81 -25.04 7.42
CA GLN A 164 11.18 -24.99 6.92
C GLN A 164 11.75 -26.41 6.67
N GLY A 165 12.31 -26.63 5.49
CA GLY A 165 12.84 -27.92 5.04
C GLY A 165 11.78 -28.97 4.68
N LYS A 166 10.50 -28.60 4.65
CA LYS A 166 9.38 -29.50 4.35
C LYS A 166 8.60 -29.05 3.11
N GLU A 167 7.83 -29.95 2.51
CA GLU A 167 6.94 -29.61 1.41
C GLU A 167 5.74 -28.79 1.90
N VAL A 168 5.38 -27.72 1.19
CA VAL A 168 4.19 -26.92 1.42
C VAL A 168 3.32 -26.96 0.18
N ILE A 169 2.12 -27.51 0.33
CA ILE A 169 1.20 -27.73 -0.79
C ILE A 169 0.38 -26.46 -1.05
N VAL A 170 0.35 -26.01 -2.30
CA VAL A 170 -0.38 -24.80 -2.74
C VAL A 170 -1.00 -25.03 -4.12
N SER A 171 -2.17 -24.44 -4.38
CA SER A 171 -2.76 -24.49 -5.73
C SER A 171 -1.99 -23.58 -6.70
N ARG A 172 -1.80 -24.03 -7.95
CA ARG A 172 -1.22 -23.19 -9.01
C ARG A 172 -2.00 -21.90 -9.25
N GLY A 173 -3.32 -21.95 -9.10
CA GLY A 173 -4.19 -20.78 -9.23
C GLY A 173 -3.99 -19.74 -8.11
N GLN A 174 -3.23 -20.05 -7.06
CA GLN A 174 -3.00 -19.20 -5.90
C GLN A 174 -1.56 -18.64 -5.84
N LEU A 175 -0.76 -18.85 -6.88
CA LEU A 175 0.60 -18.32 -7.01
C LEU A 175 0.57 -16.87 -7.50
N ILE A 176 0.06 -15.99 -6.65
CA ILE A 176 -0.27 -14.61 -7.00
C ILE A 176 0.96 -13.70 -6.98
N GLU A 177 0.85 -12.60 -7.73
CA GLU A 177 1.73 -11.44 -7.64
C GLU A 177 0.90 -10.23 -7.19
N ILE A 178 1.39 -9.50 -6.17
CA ILE A 178 0.74 -8.29 -5.64
C ILE A 178 1.74 -7.13 -5.70
N GLY A 179 1.32 -6.00 -6.27
CA GLY A 179 2.06 -4.74 -6.20
C GLY A 179 3.43 -4.76 -6.88
N GLY A 180 3.66 -5.65 -7.85
CA GLY A 180 4.85 -5.71 -8.71
C GLY A 180 6.13 -6.30 -8.10
N SER A 181 6.17 -6.51 -6.78
CA SER A 181 7.38 -7.05 -6.10
C SER A 181 7.12 -8.18 -5.10
N PHE A 182 5.86 -8.45 -4.77
CA PHE A 182 5.49 -9.56 -3.90
C PHE A 182 4.94 -10.72 -4.72
N ARG A 183 5.62 -11.86 -4.68
CA ARG A 183 5.22 -13.09 -5.37
C ARG A 183 5.25 -14.25 -4.38
N ILE A 184 4.15 -15.00 -4.29
CA ILE A 184 4.07 -16.17 -3.38
C ILE A 184 5.23 -17.17 -3.63
N PRO A 185 5.59 -17.52 -4.89
CA PRO A 185 6.74 -18.39 -5.15
C PRO A 185 8.05 -17.89 -4.54
N ASP A 186 8.35 -16.60 -4.67
CA ASP A 186 9.60 -16.00 -4.19
C ASP A 186 9.66 -15.99 -2.65
N ILE A 187 8.52 -15.74 -1.98
CA ILE A 187 8.40 -15.81 -0.52
C ILE A 187 8.55 -17.24 -0.01
N MET A 188 7.90 -18.21 -0.68
CA MET A 188 8.04 -19.62 -0.34
C MET A 188 9.48 -20.08 -0.46
N ALA A 189 10.18 -19.71 -1.55
CA ALA A 189 11.60 -20.01 -1.72
C ALA A 189 12.47 -19.42 -0.59
N GLN A 190 12.27 -18.13 -0.25
CA GLN A 190 13.02 -17.49 0.85
C GLN A 190 12.72 -18.09 2.23
N SER A 191 11.52 -18.66 2.41
CA SER A 191 11.14 -19.31 3.66
C SER A 191 11.94 -20.59 3.93
N GLY A 192 12.59 -21.16 2.91
CA GLY A 192 13.28 -22.44 3.00
C GLY A 192 12.33 -23.62 3.07
N CYS A 193 11.05 -23.44 2.73
CA CYS A 193 10.13 -24.53 2.44
C CYS A 193 10.30 -24.99 0.98
N ILE A 194 9.74 -26.16 0.67
CA ILE A 194 9.76 -26.74 -0.66
C ILE A 194 8.35 -26.62 -1.22
N MET A 195 8.17 -25.74 -2.21
CA MET A 195 6.85 -25.50 -2.79
C MET A 195 6.39 -26.74 -3.57
N ARG A 196 5.21 -27.26 -3.22
CA ARG A 196 4.56 -28.39 -3.89
C ARG A 196 3.27 -27.89 -4.55
N GLU A 197 3.38 -27.42 -5.78
CA GLU A 197 2.23 -26.91 -6.54
C GLU A 197 1.30 -28.03 -7.01
N VAL A 198 -0.02 -27.82 -6.90
CA VAL A 198 -1.05 -28.78 -7.31
C VAL A 198 -2.13 -28.14 -8.20
N GLY A 199 -2.85 -28.98 -8.94
CA GLY A 199 -3.92 -28.56 -9.84
C GLY A 199 -3.41 -27.77 -11.04
N THR A 200 -4.29 -26.93 -11.59
CA THR A 200 -4.05 -26.03 -12.72
C THR A 200 -4.44 -24.60 -12.35
N THR A 201 -4.09 -23.62 -13.19
CA THR A 201 -4.37 -22.19 -12.95
C THR A 201 -5.83 -21.91 -12.67
N ASN A 202 -6.74 -22.45 -13.48
CA ASN A 202 -8.18 -22.20 -13.36
C ASN A 202 -8.91 -23.26 -12.53
N ARG A 203 -8.38 -24.50 -12.43
CA ARG A 203 -9.06 -25.61 -11.76
C ARG A 203 -8.12 -26.39 -10.86
N THR A 204 -8.48 -26.45 -9.58
CA THR A 204 -7.85 -27.35 -8.61
C THR A 204 -8.93 -28.16 -7.91
N HIS A 205 -8.66 -29.45 -7.72
CA HIS A 205 -9.54 -30.41 -7.08
C HIS A 205 -8.93 -30.92 -5.78
N LEU A 206 -9.76 -31.37 -4.83
CA LEU A 206 -9.27 -31.90 -3.54
C LEU A 206 -8.30 -33.09 -3.71
N LYS A 207 -8.54 -33.94 -4.71
CA LYS A 207 -7.65 -35.06 -5.07
C LYS A 207 -6.23 -34.61 -5.43
N ASP A 208 -6.07 -33.41 -5.99
CA ASP A 208 -4.76 -32.89 -6.39
C ASP A 208 -3.91 -32.59 -5.14
N TYR A 209 -4.55 -32.08 -4.08
CA TYR A 209 -3.92 -31.91 -2.77
C TYR A 209 -3.62 -33.26 -2.11
N GLU A 210 -4.60 -34.17 -2.07
CA GLU A 210 -4.46 -35.46 -1.39
C GLU A 210 -3.34 -36.32 -2.00
N GLN A 211 -3.21 -36.35 -3.33
CA GLN A 211 -2.15 -37.06 -4.03
C GLN A 211 -0.75 -36.47 -3.82
N ALA A 212 -0.67 -35.19 -3.43
CA ALA A 212 0.60 -34.51 -3.18
C ALA A 212 1.11 -34.68 -1.74
N ILE A 213 0.30 -35.20 -0.82
CA ILE A 213 0.69 -35.37 0.58
C ILE A 213 1.69 -36.51 0.72
N LYS A 214 2.83 -36.22 1.35
CA LYS A 214 3.88 -37.18 1.74
C LYS A 214 4.01 -37.22 3.25
N ILE A 215 3.89 -38.40 3.84
CA ILE A 215 3.97 -38.61 5.29
C ILE A 215 5.08 -39.59 5.60
N HIS A 216 6.03 -39.16 6.43
CA HIS A 216 7.01 -40.07 6.99
C HIS A 216 6.46 -40.66 8.29
N HIS A 217 6.27 -41.97 8.32
CA HIS A 217 5.98 -42.66 9.57
C HIS A 217 7.24 -42.61 10.45
N ARG A 218 7.31 -41.66 11.38
CA ARG A 218 8.30 -41.73 12.48
C ARG A 218 7.97 -42.96 13.29
N GLY A 219 8.77 -44.01 13.14
CA GLY A 219 8.60 -45.26 13.88
C GLY A 219 8.50 -45.00 15.39
N THR A 220 7.60 -45.72 16.04
CA THR A 220 7.37 -45.62 17.49
C THR A 220 8.66 -45.95 18.27
N GLU A 221 8.80 -45.46 19.50
CA GLU A 221 9.96 -45.78 20.35
C GLU A 221 10.19 -47.29 20.52
N ALA A 222 9.14 -48.11 20.38
CA ALA A 222 9.21 -49.57 20.36
C ALA A 222 9.99 -50.12 19.13
N GLN A 223 9.87 -49.47 17.96
CA GLN A 223 10.59 -49.86 16.74
C GLN A 223 12.06 -49.44 16.75
N ARG A 224 12.45 -48.43 17.54
CA ARG A 224 13.85 -48.01 17.71
C ARG A 224 14.68 -48.98 18.56
N LYS A 225 14.05 -49.80 19.41
CA LYS A 225 14.74 -50.76 20.30
C LYS A 225 15.10 -52.09 19.62
N ASN A 226 14.41 -52.49 18.55
CA ASN A 226 14.75 -53.70 17.78
C ASN A 226 15.61 -53.36 16.55
N LYS A 227 16.87 -52.98 16.78
CA LYS A 227 17.89 -52.89 15.71
C LYS A 227 18.25 -54.29 15.20
N LYS A 228 17.45 -54.84 14.29
CA LYS A 228 18.02 -55.54 13.13
C LYS A 228 18.23 -54.49 12.06
N LYS A 229 19.44 -54.45 11.49
CA LYS A 229 19.89 -53.57 10.41
C LYS A 229 18.87 -53.56 9.25
N ILE A 230 17.85 -52.73 9.35
CA ILE A 230 17.16 -52.21 8.18
C ILE A 230 18.07 -51.08 7.72
N LYS A 231 18.66 -51.23 6.52
CA LYS A 231 19.28 -50.11 5.83
C LYS A 231 18.21 -49.03 5.75
N VAL A 232 18.40 -47.98 6.53
CA VAL A 232 17.61 -46.78 6.43
C VAL A 232 18.05 -46.10 5.13
N GLU A 233 17.51 -46.57 4.02
CA GLU A 233 17.20 -45.67 2.92
C GLU A 233 16.02 -44.85 3.42
N ASP A 234 16.31 -43.87 4.28
CA ASP A 234 15.38 -42.79 4.60
C ASP A 234 14.90 -42.26 3.25
N SER A 235 13.58 -42.11 3.08
CA SER A 235 13.03 -41.44 1.91
C SER A 235 13.77 -40.10 1.74
N LEU A 236 14.56 -39.98 0.66
CA LEU A 236 15.31 -38.77 0.30
C LEU A 236 14.38 -37.58 0.02
N GLU A 237 13.08 -37.83 -0.06
CA GLU A 237 12.06 -36.82 -0.33
C GLU A 237 11.57 -36.15 0.95
N PRO A 238 11.34 -34.83 0.96
CA PRO A 238 10.85 -34.12 2.13
C PRO A 238 9.38 -34.48 2.46
N GLU A 239 9.06 -34.62 3.75
CA GLU A 239 7.68 -34.79 4.22
C GLU A 239 6.85 -33.50 4.04
N THR A 240 5.53 -33.63 3.93
CA THR A 240 4.62 -32.47 3.90
C THR A 240 4.54 -31.79 5.26
N GLY A 241 4.87 -30.50 5.30
CA GLY A 241 4.88 -29.67 6.51
C GLY A 241 3.65 -28.81 6.71
N ALA A 242 2.99 -28.37 5.62
CA ALA A 242 1.76 -27.57 5.68
C ALA A 242 0.98 -27.62 4.35
N ILE A 243 -0.30 -27.27 4.43
CA ILE A 243 -1.10 -26.84 3.27
C ILE A 243 -1.29 -25.34 3.40
N ILE A 244 -1.04 -24.58 2.33
CA ILE A 244 -1.33 -23.15 2.30
C ILE A 244 -2.42 -22.86 1.26
N ARG A 245 -3.40 -22.06 1.68
CA ARG A 245 -4.38 -21.41 0.82
C ARG A 245 -4.08 -19.92 0.79
N VAL A 246 -4.04 -19.33 -0.41
CA VAL A 246 -3.85 -17.89 -0.58
C VAL A 246 -5.09 -17.31 -1.27
N HIS A 247 -5.69 -16.29 -0.65
CA HIS A 247 -6.84 -15.60 -1.22
C HIS A 247 -6.41 -14.68 -2.38
N GLN A 248 -7.14 -14.76 -3.49
CA GLN A 248 -6.90 -13.95 -4.70
C GLN A 248 -7.42 -12.51 -4.51
N SER A 249 -6.76 -11.73 -3.65
CA SER A 249 -7.27 -10.43 -3.22
C SER A 249 -7.08 -9.29 -4.24
N ASN A 250 -6.47 -9.54 -5.40
CA ASN A 250 -6.13 -8.52 -6.41
C ASN A 250 -6.52 -8.88 -7.85
N TYR A 251 -7.06 -10.07 -8.10
CA TYR A 251 -7.65 -10.45 -9.38
C TYR A 251 -8.72 -11.52 -9.17
N GLN A 252 -9.46 -11.84 -10.24
CA GLN A 252 -10.42 -12.95 -10.25
C GLN A 252 -10.27 -13.73 -11.54
N ILE A 253 -10.37 -15.06 -11.45
CA ILE A 253 -10.47 -15.92 -12.62
C ILE A 253 -11.95 -16.18 -12.91
N THR A 254 -12.41 -15.80 -14.10
CA THR A 254 -13.79 -16.01 -14.57
C THR A 254 -13.87 -17.14 -15.59
N GLY A 255 -15.05 -17.73 -15.77
CA GLY A 255 -15.28 -18.83 -16.73
C GLY A 255 -15.24 -20.22 -16.06
N PHE A 256 -14.57 -21.19 -16.69
CA PHE A 256 -14.47 -22.56 -16.16
C PHE A 256 -13.43 -22.65 -15.03
N THR A 257 -13.85 -22.30 -13.82
CA THR A 257 -12.99 -22.28 -12.64
C THR A 257 -13.46 -23.26 -11.57
N LYS A 258 -12.50 -23.73 -10.76
CA LYS A 258 -12.77 -24.55 -9.58
C LYS A 258 -11.69 -24.34 -8.53
N GLU A 259 -12.11 -23.98 -7.33
CA GLU A 259 -11.24 -23.86 -6.15
C GLU A 259 -11.69 -24.87 -5.09
N VAL A 260 -10.75 -25.39 -4.30
CA VAL A 260 -11.03 -26.23 -3.13
C VAL A 260 -11.34 -25.32 -1.96
N SER A 261 -12.46 -25.56 -1.27
CA SER A 261 -12.85 -24.72 -0.14
C SER A 261 -11.90 -24.89 1.04
N LEU A 262 -11.75 -23.85 1.86
CA LEU A 262 -10.94 -23.92 3.09
C LEU A 262 -11.41 -25.06 4.02
N LYS A 263 -12.72 -25.30 4.12
CA LYS A 263 -13.27 -26.39 4.94
C LYS A 263 -12.79 -27.77 4.48
N GLU A 264 -12.73 -28.00 3.17
CA GLU A 264 -12.21 -29.25 2.60
C GLU A 264 -10.70 -29.40 2.86
N LEU A 265 -9.93 -28.32 2.72
CA LEU A 265 -8.50 -28.32 3.05
C LEU A 265 -8.25 -28.59 4.53
N VAL A 266 -9.05 -28.00 5.43
CA VAL A 266 -8.98 -28.26 6.88
C VAL A 266 -9.34 -29.71 7.21
N ALA A 267 -10.37 -30.28 6.57
CA ALA A 267 -10.71 -31.68 6.74
C ALA A 267 -9.55 -32.61 6.30
N LEU A 268 -8.89 -32.28 5.18
CA LEU A 268 -7.73 -33.00 4.69
C LEU A 268 -6.52 -32.85 5.64
N GLY A 269 -6.23 -31.64 6.11
CA GLY A 269 -5.19 -31.36 7.08
C GLY A 269 -5.39 -32.12 8.39
N LYS A 270 -6.63 -32.21 8.89
CA LYS A 270 -6.99 -33.02 10.06
C LYS A 270 -6.76 -34.52 9.81
N LYS A 271 -7.20 -35.05 8.65
CA LYS A 271 -7.01 -36.46 8.27
C LYS A 271 -5.54 -36.88 8.33
N TYR A 272 -4.66 -36.01 7.85
CA TYR A 272 -3.22 -36.28 7.72
C TYR A 272 -2.35 -35.63 8.81
N LYS A 273 -2.95 -34.92 9.76
CA LYS A 273 -2.27 -34.18 10.85
C LYS A 273 -1.26 -33.14 10.35
N ILE A 274 -1.62 -32.41 9.30
CA ILE A 274 -0.82 -31.35 8.68
C ILE A 274 -1.53 -30.00 8.90
N PRO A 275 -0.82 -28.95 9.35
CA PRO A 275 -1.43 -27.64 9.56
C PRO A 275 -1.88 -26.99 8.25
N VAL A 276 -3.02 -26.30 8.31
CA VAL A 276 -3.56 -25.49 7.21
C VAL A 276 -3.37 -24.01 7.51
N ILE A 277 -2.67 -23.32 6.61
CA ILE A 277 -2.41 -21.89 6.65
C ILE A 277 -3.35 -21.21 5.65
N ASP A 278 -4.06 -20.17 6.08
CA ASP A 278 -4.92 -19.35 5.21
C ASP A 278 -4.35 -17.92 5.14
N ASP A 279 -3.70 -17.58 4.04
CA ASP A 279 -3.27 -16.21 3.75
C ASP A 279 -4.45 -15.45 3.12
N LEU A 280 -5.21 -14.77 3.98
CA LEU A 280 -6.43 -14.05 3.62
C LEU A 280 -6.11 -12.73 2.91
N GLY A 281 -4.98 -12.12 3.24
CA GLY A 281 -4.49 -10.89 2.64
C GLY A 281 -5.25 -9.61 3.01
N SER A 282 -6.59 -9.57 2.93
CA SER A 282 -7.38 -8.34 3.03
C SER A 282 -7.73 -7.88 4.45
N GLY A 283 -7.92 -8.85 5.37
CA GLY A 283 -8.17 -8.57 6.79
C GLY A 283 -9.60 -8.15 7.12
N ALA A 284 -10.61 -8.60 6.38
CA ALA A 284 -12.00 -8.28 6.70
C ALA A 284 -12.41 -8.81 8.10
N LEU A 285 -12.77 -7.88 9.01
CA LEU A 285 -13.27 -8.19 10.36
C LEU A 285 -14.79 -8.07 10.49
N ILE A 286 -15.45 -7.44 9.51
CA ILE A 286 -16.90 -7.28 9.42
C ILE A 286 -17.41 -7.79 8.07
N ASP A 287 -18.72 -8.02 8.00
CA ASP A 287 -19.38 -8.46 6.77
C ASP A 287 -19.79 -7.27 5.92
N PHE A 288 -18.98 -6.96 4.91
CA PHE A 288 -19.22 -5.88 3.96
C PHE A 288 -20.47 -6.09 3.09
N SER A 289 -20.96 -7.32 2.94
CA SER A 289 -22.16 -7.59 2.14
C SER A 289 -23.43 -6.96 2.70
N LYS A 290 -23.46 -6.68 4.02
CA LYS A 290 -24.52 -5.91 4.68
C LYS A 290 -24.64 -4.46 4.19
N TYR A 291 -23.59 -3.96 3.52
CA TYR A 291 -23.47 -2.57 3.05
C TYR A 291 -23.45 -2.47 1.52
N ASN A 292 -24.04 -3.45 0.81
CA ASN A 292 -24.05 -3.54 -0.65
C ASN A 292 -22.66 -3.64 -1.32
N LEU A 293 -21.63 -3.94 -0.53
CA LEU A 293 -20.27 -4.17 -1.00
C LEU A 293 -20.03 -5.67 -1.30
N PRO A 294 -19.02 -6.05 -2.09
CA PRO A 294 -18.72 -7.45 -2.35
C PRO A 294 -18.45 -8.22 -1.06
N LYS A 295 -18.78 -9.51 -1.07
CA LYS A 295 -18.38 -10.39 0.02
C LYS A 295 -16.87 -10.60 -0.03
N GLU A 296 -16.20 -10.22 1.04
CA GLU A 296 -14.81 -10.58 1.31
C GLU A 296 -14.77 -11.70 2.36
N PRO A 297 -13.91 -12.71 2.23
CA PRO A 297 -13.70 -13.70 3.29
C PRO A 297 -13.31 -13.04 4.61
N MET A 298 -14.06 -13.30 5.68
CA MET A 298 -13.75 -12.73 6.99
C MET A 298 -12.71 -13.58 7.73
N VAL A 299 -11.84 -12.92 8.51
CA VAL A 299 -10.85 -13.60 9.37
C VAL A 299 -11.54 -14.60 10.31
N LYS A 300 -12.68 -14.20 10.89
CA LYS A 300 -13.47 -15.05 11.78
C LYS A 300 -14.02 -16.30 11.08
N GLU A 301 -14.42 -16.18 9.81
CA GLU A 301 -14.88 -17.33 9.02
C GLU A 301 -13.75 -18.34 8.79
N SER A 302 -12.52 -17.87 8.51
CA SER A 302 -11.35 -18.74 8.36
C SER A 302 -10.99 -19.49 9.64
N ILE A 303 -11.03 -18.81 10.78
CA ILE A 303 -10.81 -19.43 12.10
C ILE A 303 -11.90 -20.46 12.42
N GLN A 304 -13.18 -20.13 12.18
CA GLN A 304 -14.30 -21.05 12.40
C GLN A 304 -14.28 -22.25 11.46
N ALA A 305 -13.77 -22.09 10.23
CA ALA A 305 -13.55 -23.21 9.31
C ALA A 305 -12.47 -24.17 9.82
N GLY A 306 -11.65 -23.74 10.79
CA GLY A 306 -10.64 -24.54 11.47
C GLY A 306 -9.25 -24.43 10.87
N ALA A 307 -8.94 -23.33 10.16
CA ALA A 307 -7.57 -23.01 9.78
C ALA A 307 -6.67 -22.93 11.02
N ASP A 308 -5.48 -23.50 10.93
CA ASP A 308 -4.55 -23.56 12.07
C ASP A 308 -3.86 -22.20 12.29
N VAL A 309 -3.57 -21.50 11.19
CA VAL A 309 -3.00 -20.15 11.17
C VAL A 309 -3.63 -19.35 10.03
N VAL A 310 -4.00 -18.10 10.31
CA VAL A 310 -4.52 -17.14 9.34
C VAL A 310 -3.67 -15.88 9.38
N CYS A 311 -3.32 -15.32 8.21
CA CYS A 311 -2.62 -14.04 8.13
C CYS A 311 -3.27 -13.04 7.17
N PHE A 312 -3.10 -11.75 7.47
CA PHE A 312 -3.68 -10.64 6.70
C PHE A 312 -2.97 -9.31 6.97
N SER A 313 -3.22 -8.33 6.08
CA SER A 313 -2.72 -6.95 6.21
C SER A 313 -3.53 -6.11 7.21
N GLY A 314 -2.86 -5.22 7.94
CA GLY A 314 -3.47 -4.19 8.79
C GLY A 314 -3.91 -2.92 8.05
N ASP A 315 -3.35 -2.64 6.87
CA ASP A 315 -3.54 -1.39 6.10
C ASP A 315 -4.47 -1.53 4.89
N LYS A 316 -5.33 -2.55 4.91
CA LYS A 316 -6.36 -2.77 3.90
C LYS A 316 -7.73 -2.57 4.53
N LEU A 317 -8.54 -3.62 4.69
CA LEU A 317 -9.91 -3.53 5.22
C LEU A 317 -9.97 -3.33 6.74
N ILE A 318 -8.84 -3.49 7.44
CA ILE A 318 -8.70 -3.08 8.83
C ILE A 318 -8.57 -1.55 8.95
N GLY A 319 -8.16 -0.85 7.89
CA GLY A 319 -7.96 0.60 7.89
C GLY A 319 -6.90 1.14 8.85
N GLY A 320 -6.01 0.25 9.32
CA GLY A 320 -4.94 0.57 10.25
C GLY A 320 -3.58 0.78 9.55
N PRO A 321 -2.48 0.72 10.29
CA PRO A 321 -1.14 0.91 9.74
C PRO A 321 -0.67 -0.34 8.98
N GLN A 322 0.41 -0.19 8.23
CA GLN A 322 1.08 -1.34 7.62
C GLN A 322 1.47 -2.33 8.72
N ALA A 323 0.89 -3.52 8.65
CA ALA A 323 1.13 -4.61 9.58
C ALA A 323 0.79 -5.94 8.91
N GLY A 324 1.48 -6.99 9.33
CA GLY A 324 1.12 -8.39 9.06
C GLY A 324 0.59 -8.98 10.34
N ILE A 325 -0.67 -9.33 10.36
CA ILE A 325 -1.34 -9.87 11.53
C ILE A 325 -1.45 -11.38 11.34
N ILE A 326 -1.06 -12.13 12.37
CA ILE A 326 -1.10 -13.60 12.39
C ILE A 326 -1.95 -14.02 13.58
N VAL A 327 -2.99 -14.81 13.32
CA VAL A 327 -3.88 -15.36 14.35
C VAL A 327 -4.10 -16.85 14.12
N GLY A 328 -4.39 -17.61 15.18
CA GLY A 328 -4.63 -19.04 15.04
C GLY A 328 -4.49 -19.80 16.35
N LYS A 329 -4.09 -21.07 16.25
CA LYS A 329 -3.86 -21.96 17.40
C LYS A 329 -2.69 -21.49 18.25
N LYS A 330 -2.88 -21.50 19.57
CA LYS A 330 -1.91 -20.99 20.54
C LYS A 330 -0.53 -21.63 20.39
N GLU A 331 -0.48 -22.95 20.20
CA GLU A 331 0.79 -23.69 20.04
C GLU A 331 1.60 -23.18 18.84
N LEU A 332 0.96 -22.98 17.69
CA LEU A 332 1.63 -22.50 16.47
C LEU A 332 2.02 -21.03 16.58
N ILE A 333 1.16 -20.19 17.17
CA ILE A 333 1.49 -18.78 17.41
C ILE A 333 2.67 -18.63 18.37
N GLU A 334 2.77 -19.46 19.41
CA GLU A 334 3.93 -19.46 20.30
C GLU A 334 5.22 -19.94 19.60
N LYS A 335 5.12 -20.91 18.69
CA LYS A 335 6.23 -21.33 17.83
C LYS A 335 6.71 -20.16 16.93
N ILE A 336 5.76 -19.44 16.33
CA ILE A 336 6.03 -18.26 15.51
C ILE A 336 6.68 -17.15 16.33
N LYS A 337 6.12 -16.81 17.51
CA LYS A 337 6.67 -15.79 18.41
C LYS A 337 8.13 -16.04 18.79
N LYS A 338 8.49 -17.28 19.08
CA LYS A 338 9.85 -17.69 19.48
C LYS A 338 10.85 -17.71 18.31
N HIS A 339 10.38 -17.67 17.07
CA HIS A 339 11.26 -17.72 15.91
C HIS A 339 12.15 -16.46 15.82
N PRO A 340 13.47 -16.57 15.55
CA PRO A 340 14.38 -15.42 15.53
C PRO A 340 14.00 -14.31 14.54
N LEU A 341 13.42 -14.65 13.38
CA LEU A 341 12.94 -13.66 12.41
C LEU A 341 11.85 -12.74 12.95
N THR A 342 11.10 -13.15 13.98
CA THR A 342 10.11 -12.29 14.65
C THR A 342 10.75 -11.00 15.16
N ARG A 343 12.02 -11.05 15.59
CA ARG A 343 12.75 -9.86 16.04
C ARG A 343 13.09 -8.91 14.90
N ALA A 344 13.38 -9.44 13.71
CA ALA A 344 13.69 -8.67 12.51
C ALA A 344 12.43 -8.07 11.87
N LEU A 345 11.32 -8.80 11.93
CA LEU A 345 10.02 -8.38 11.39
C LEU A 345 9.15 -7.64 12.41
N ARG A 346 9.73 -7.22 13.54
CA ARG A 346 8.99 -6.60 14.64
C ARG A 346 8.49 -5.20 14.26
N CYS A 347 7.21 -4.94 14.48
CA CYS A 347 6.63 -3.59 14.32
C CYS A 347 7.29 -2.55 15.25
N ASP A 348 7.35 -1.32 14.76
CA ASP A 348 7.76 -0.15 15.53
C ASP A 348 6.65 0.34 16.48
N LYS A 349 6.95 1.40 17.24
CA LYS A 349 6.02 1.91 18.27
C LYS A 349 4.76 2.54 17.68
N LEU A 350 4.86 3.21 16.53
CA LEU A 350 3.76 3.95 15.90
C LEU A 350 2.78 2.96 15.28
N THR A 351 3.29 1.97 14.55
CA THR A 351 2.48 0.87 14.02
C THR A 351 1.70 0.17 15.13
N ASN A 352 2.31 -0.11 16.28
CA ASN A 352 1.60 -0.72 17.39
C ASN A 352 0.51 0.18 17.98
N ALA A 353 0.78 1.47 18.18
CA ALA A 353 -0.18 2.41 18.75
C ALA A 353 -1.39 2.62 17.83
N VAL A 354 -1.15 2.84 16.54
CA VAL A 354 -2.20 3.01 15.52
C VAL A 354 -3.01 1.72 15.40
N LEU A 355 -2.36 0.55 15.33
CA LEU A 355 -3.07 -0.72 15.21
C LEU A 355 -3.92 -1.03 16.45
N GLU A 356 -3.41 -0.77 17.65
CA GLU A 356 -4.18 -0.94 18.88
C GLU A 356 -5.45 -0.08 18.84
N ALA A 357 -5.31 1.22 18.55
CA ALA A 357 -6.43 2.15 18.47
C ALA A 357 -7.44 1.74 17.38
N THR A 358 -6.94 1.33 16.21
CA THR A 358 -7.78 0.86 15.10
C THR A 358 -8.58 -0.37 15.51
N LEU A 359 -7.94 -1.39 16.11
CA LEU A 359 -8.62 -2.60 16.58
C LEU A 359 -9.63 -2.31 17.71
N GLN A 360 -9.39 -1.29 18.54
CA GLN A 360 -10.37 -0.87 19.55
C GLN A 360 -11.66 -0.32 18.93
N MET A 361 -11.59 0.36 17.78
CA MET A 361 -12.79 0.83 17.08
C MET A 361 -13.72 -0.34 16.70
N PHE A 362 -13.17 -1.51 16.37
CA PHE A 362 -13.97 -2.71 16.07
C PHE A 362 -14.72 -3.28 17.28
N LEU A 363 -14.50 -2.75 18.50
CA LEU A 363 -15.33 -3.05 19.68
C LEU A 363 -16.56 -2.15 19.79
N HIS A 364 -16.62 -1.05 19.03
CA HIS A 364 -17.76 -0.15 19.02
C HIS A 364 -18.97 -0.83 18.34
N LYS A 365 -20.16 -0.26 18.50
CA LYS A 365 -21.32 -0.71 17.73
C LYS A 365 -21.02 -0.53 16.25
N GLU A 366 -21.44 -1.50 15.43
CA GLU A 366 -21.13 -1.50 13.98
C GLU A 366 -21.59 -0.20 13.29
N ALA A 367 -22.71 0.37 13.70
CA ALA A 367 -23.24 1.64 13.19
C ALA A 367 -22.35 2.86 13.48
N ASP A 368 -21.63 2.85 14.61
CA ASP A 368 -20.68 3.91 14.99
C ASP A 368 -19.35 3.69 14.27
N LEU A 369 -18.87 2.44 14.23
CA LEU A 369 -17.65 2.04 13.51
C LEU A 369 -17.66 2.50 12.05
N VAL A 370 -18.78 2.29 11.33
CA VAL A 370 -18.89 2.69 9.91
C VAL A 370 -18.71 4.19 9.69
N LYS A 371 -19.09 5.02 10.67
CA LYS A 371 -18.97 6.48 10.60
C LYS A 371 -17.60 6.97 11.03
N GLU A 372 -17.04 6.39 12.09
CA GLU A 372 -15.77 6.81 12.69
C GLU A 372 -14.56 6.32 11.90
N HIS A 373 -14.67 5.16 11.26
CA HIS A 373 -13.57 4.53 10.53
C HIS A 373 -13.42 5.11 9.12
N THR A 374 -12.32 5.82 8.84
CA THR A 374 -12.15 6.60 7.60
C THR A 374 -12.37 5.76 6.34
N VAL A 375 -11.74 4.57 6.24
CA VAL A 375 -11.94 3.70 5.07
C VAL A 375 -13.41 3.26 4.92
N PHE A 376 -14.13 3.04 6.02
CA PHE A 376 -15.52 2.61 5.94
C PHE A 376 -16.43 3.78 5.60
N SER A 377 -16.16 4.97 6.15
CA SER A 377 -16.87 6.19 5.80
C SER A 377 -16.76 6.50 4.30
N ILE A 378 -15.61 6.22 3.67
CA ILE A 378 -15.42 6.34 2.22
C ILE A 378 -16.21 5.27 1.46
N LEU A 379 -16.01 3.98 1.80
CA LEU A 379 -16.61 2.85 1.11
C LEU A 379 -18.14 2.86 1.18
N MET A 380 -18.68 3.29 2.32
CA MET A 380 -20.11 3.22 2.65
C MET A 380 -20.80 4.58 2.56
N LYS A 381 -20.11 5.62 2.05
CA LYS A 381 -20.71 6.95 1.83
C LYS A 381 -21.93 6.84 0.93
N PRO A 382 -23.11 7.36 1.34
CA PRO A 382 -24.32 7.34 0.52
C PRO A 382 -24.10 8.05 -0.82
N LEU A 383 -24.62 7.47 -1.90
CA LEU A 383 -24.42 8.00 -3.25
C LEU A 383 -25.02 9.41 -3.42
N GLU A 384 -26.15 9.70 -2.77
CA GLU A 384 -26.79 11.02 -2.78
C GLU A 384 -25.93 12.10 -2.11
N GLU A 385 -25.18 11.75 -1.05
CA GLU A 385 -24.25 12.69 -0.42
C GLU A 385 -23.08 13.01 -1.34
N ILE A 386 -22.53 12.01 -2.02
CA ILE A 386 -21.46 12.20 -3.02
C ILE A 386 -21.94 13.10 -4.16
N LYS A 387 -23.15 12.84 -4.65
CA LYS A 387 -23.78 13.67 -5.70
C LYS A 387 -23.90 15.11 -5.26
N LYS A 388 -24.45 15.35 -4.07
CA LYS A 388 -24.64 16.68 -3.50
C LYS A 388 -23.30 17.43 -3.35
N ASP A 389 -22.27 16.77 -2.85
CA ASP A 389 -20.94 17.38 -2.69
C ASP A 389 -20.32 17.73 -4.05
N ALA A 390 -20.48 16.85 -5.05
CA ALA A 390 -20.00 17.07 -6.42
C ALA A 390 -20.73 18.22 -7.11
N GLU A 391 -22.06 18.31 -6.96
CA GLU A 391 -22.89 19.39 -7.51
C GLU A 391 -22.53 20.73 -6.90
N LYS A 392 -22.44 20.81 -5.57
CA LYS A 392 -22.02 22.02 -4.89
C LYS A 392 -20.64 22.51 -5.35
N PHE A 393 -19.65 21.61 -5.41
CA PHE A 393 -18.32 21.97 -5.90
C PHE A 393 -18.34 22.44 -7.35
N ALA A 394 -19.12 21.78 -8.23
CA ALA A 394 -19.23 22.17 -9.62
C ALA A 394 -19.85 23.58 -9.76
N GLU A 395 -20.88 23.90 -8.99
CA GLU A 395 -21.49 25.23 -8.95
C GLU A 395 -20.47 26.32 -8.55
N ASP A 396 -19.72 26.07 -7.46
CA ASP A 396 -18.68 26.99 -6.98
C ASP A 396 -17.58 27.20 -8.04
N LEU A 397 -17.13 26.11 -8.70
CA LEU A 397 -16.10 26.18 -9.73
C LEU A 397 -16.59 26.91 -11.00
N ILE A 398 -17.85 26.70 -11.41
CA ILE A 398 -18.46 27.40 -12.55
C ILE A 398 -18.61 28.88 -12.25
N LYS A 399 -19.00 29.24 -11.02
CA LYS A 399 -19.17 30.63 -10.61
C LYS A 399 -17.87 31.42 -10.72
N GLU A 400 -16.74 30.80 -10.41
CA GLU A 400 -15.43 31.46 -10.37
C GLU A 400 -14.64 31.37 -11.69
N HIS A 401 -14.79 30.26 -12.43
CA HIS A 401 -13.97 29.96 -13.60
C HIS A 401 -14.77 29.45 -14.79
N GLY A 402 -16.07 29.69 -14.83
CA GLY A 402 -16.96 29.24 -15.91
C GLY A 402 -16.66 29.88 -17.27
N ASP A 403 -15.90 30.97 -17.33
CA ASP A 403 -15.36 31.56 -18.56
C ASP A 403 -14.20 30.72 -19.15
N LYS A 404 -13.38 30.11 -18.29
CA LYS A 404 -12.20 29.31 -18.67
C LYS A 404 -12.48 27.80 -18.71
N LEU A 405 -13.48 27.31 -17.98
CA LEU A 405 -13.75 25.89 -17.78
C LEU A 405 -15.18 25.52 -18.19
N SER A 406 -15.34 24.32 -18.72
CA SER A 406 -16.60 23.58 -18.81
C SER A 406 -16.61 22.51 -17.72
N VAL A 407 -17.57 22.58 -16.81
CA VAL A 407 -17.67 21.68 -15.65
C VAL A 407 -18.99 20.91 -15.72
N LYS A 408 -18.94 19.59 -15.53
CA LYS A 408 -20.13 18.73 -15.51
C LYS A 408 -20.04 17.69 -14.42
N VAL A 409 -21.11 17.51 -13.66
CA VAL A 409 -21.28 16.35 -12.76
C VAL A 409 -21.83 15.20 -13.57
N LYS A 410 -21.25 14.00 -13.41
CA LYS A 410 -21.77 12.78 -14.05
C LYS A 410 -21.61 11.56 -13.15
N PRO A 411 -22.45 10.53 -13.33
CA PRO A 411 -22.21 9.23 -12.73
C PRO A 411 -20.84 8.68 -13.15
N GLY A 412 -20.19 7.96 -12.24
CA GLY A 412 -18.90 7.33 -12.48
C GLY A 412 -18.72 6.06 -11.67
N LYS A 413 -17.51 5.51 -11.77
CA LYS A 413 -17.09 4.31 -11.07
C LYS A 413 -15.79 4.58 -10.31
N SER A 414 -15.78 4.20 -9.05
CA SER A 414 -14.63 4.21 -8.15
C SER A 414 -14.13 2.79 -7.95
N GLU A 415 -12.84 2.64 -7.67
CA GLU A 415 -12.20 1.38 -7.32
C GLU A 415 -11.91 1.32 -5.82
N ILE A 416 -11.97 0.12 -5.24
CA ILE A 416 -11.53 -0.07 -3.86
C ILE A 416 -10.00 -0.11 -3.78
N GLY A 417 -9.32 -0.55 -4.84
CA GLY A 417 -7.86 -0.65 -4.95
C GLY A 417 -7.36 -2.09 -5.03
N GLY A 418 -6.25 -2.31 -5.76
CA GLY A 418 -5.73 -3.63 -6.16
C GLY A 418 -5.13 -4.52 -5.07
N GLY A 419 -5.62 -4.45 -3.83
CA GLY A 419 -5.14 -5.26 -2.70
C GLY A 419 -6.22 -5.96 -1.87
N SER A 420 -7.50 -5.63 -2.07
CA SER A 420 -8.67 -6.22 -1.39
C SER A 420 -9.95 -5.88 -2.15
N LEU A 421 -10.98 -6.74 -2.12
CA LEU A 421 -12.26 -6.54 -2.84
C LEU A 421 -12.09 -6.30 -4.36
N SER A 422 -11.24 -7.10 -5.00
CA SER A 422 -10.51 -6.79 -6.25
C SER A 422 -11.28 -6.64 -7.56
N THR A 423 -12.61 -6.75 -7.60
CA THR A 423 -13.30 -6.81 -8.91
C THR A 423 -14.61 -6.05 -9.02
N LYS A 424 -15.03 -5.32 -7.98
CA LYS A 424 -16.27 -4.53 -8.08
C LYS A 424 -15.98 -3.04 -8.01
N GLU A 425 -16.41 -2.35 -9.05
CA GLU A 425 -16.50 -0.91 -9.07
C GLU A 425 -17.64 -0.44 -8.15
N LEU A 426 -17.43 0.69 -7.47
CA LEU A 426 -18.45 1.37 -6.69
C LEU A 426 -19.06 2.50 -7.51
N ASP A 427 -20.38 2.59 -7.55
CA ASP A 427 -21.07 3.76 -8.12
C ASP A 427 -20.61 5.04 -7.41
N THR A 428 -20.39 6.11 -8.15
CA THR A 428 -19.98 7.42 -7.60
C THR A 428 -20.52 8.55 -8.45
N TYR A 429 -20.29 9.79 -8.02
CA TYR A 429 -20.37 10.97 -8.86
C TYR A 429 -19.00 11.63 -9.00
N VAL A 430 -18.70 12.04 -10.22
CA VAL A 430 -17.45 12.70 -10.55
C VAL A 430 -17.73 14.08 -11.12
N VAL A 431 -16.81 15.00 -10.90
CA VAL A 431 -16.79 16.31 -11.56
C VAL A 431 -15.80 16.24 -12.71
N ALA A 432 -16.32 16.35 -13.94
CA ALA A 432 -15.54 16.41 -15.16
C ALA A 432 -15.28 17.88 -15.53
N ILE A 433 -14.01 18.25 -15.61
CA ILE A 433 -13.53 19.61 -15.84
C ILE A 433 -12.75 19.62 -17.15
N MET A 434 -13.25 20.34 -18.13
CA MET A 434 -12.63 20.51 -19.43
C MET A 434 -12.26 21.98 -19.61
N PRO A 435 -10.96 22.32 -19.79
CA PRO A 435 -10.60 23.67 -20.19
C PRO A 435 -11.31 24.04 -21.51
N LYS A 436 -11.87 25.26 -21.58
CA LYS A 436 -12.43 25.77 -22.82
C LYS A 436 -11.30 26.16 -23.76
N ASP A 437 -11.47 25.90 -25.06
CA ASP A 437 -10.57 26.42 -26.09
C ASP A 437 -10.53 27.95 -25.98
N LEU A 438 -9.43 28.49 -25.45
CA LEU A 438 -9.16 29.91 -25.54
C LEU A 438 -8.84 30.22 -27.00
N PRO A 439 -9.51 31.19 -27.64
CA PRO A 439 -9.19 31.55 -29.01
C PRO A 439 -7.72 31.95 -29.13
N GLN A 440 -6.98 31.21 -29.97
CA GLN A 440 -5.60 31.52 -30.34
C GLN A 440 -5.56 32.84 -31.11
N LYS A 441 -5.44 33.97 -30.41
CA LYS A 441 -4.89 35.17 -31.03
C LYS A 441 -3.37 34.97 -31.14
N HIS A 442 -2.88 34.86 -32.38
CA HIS A 442 -1.48 34.77 -32.78
C HIS A 442 -0.84 33.38 -32.77
N ARG A 443 -1.25 32.51 -33.70
CA ARG A 443 -0.31 31.58 -34.35
C ARG A 443 0.34 32.30 -35.52
N ASP A 444 1.32 33.14 -35.22
CA ASP A 444 2.36 33.60 -36.14
C ASP A 444 3.36 34.39 -35.29
N THR A 445 4.18 33.68 -34.54
CA THR A 445 5.54 34.07 -34.14
C THR A 445 6.12 33.02 -33.20
N GLU A 446 7.34 32.60 -33.49
CA GLU A 446 8.11 31.54 -32.85
C GLU A 446 8.55 31.89 -31.42
N LYS A 447 7.61 32.04 -30.49
CA LYS A 447 7.91 32.01 -29.06
C LYS A 447 6.94 31.08 -28.34
N LYS A 448 7.35 29.82 -28.19
CA LYS A 448 6.77 28.89 -27.21
C LYS A 448 6.96 29.51 -25.82
N SER A 449 5.95 30.21 -25.31
CA SER A 449 5.79 30.35 -23.87
C SER A 449 5.47 28.96 -23.32
N ASP A 450 6.15 28.53 -22.26
CA ASP A 450 6.00 27.19 -21.65
C ASP A 450 4.58 26.85 -21.15
N LEU A 451 3.66 27.82 -21.20
CA LEU A 451 2.21 27.64 -21.08
C LEU A 451 1.60 27.35 -22.46
N GLY A 452 1.93 26.20 -23.05
CA GLY A 452 1.11 25.61 -24.12
C GLY A 452 -0.33 25.45 -23.62
N GLY A 453 -1.32 25.69 -24.49
CA GLY A 453 -2.74 25.84 -24.14
C GLY A 453 -3.22 24.90 -23.03
N LEU A 454 -3.98 25.45 -22.07
CA LEU A 454 -4.46 24.73 -20.89
C LEU A 454 -5.24 23.48 -21.32
N THR A 455 -4.63 22.30 -21.20
CA THR A 455 -5.26 21.00 -21.44
C THR A 455 -5.62 20.34 -20.11
N ALA A 456 -6.46 19.30 -20.13
CA ALA A 456 -6.72 18.48 -18.95
C ALA A 456 -5.43 17.85 -18.38
N GLN A 457 -4.48 17.46 -19.24
CA GLN A 457 -3.20 16.90 -18.83
C GLN A 457 -2.32 17.95 -18.14
N THR A 458 -2.24 19.16 -18.70
CA THR A 458 -1.50 20.28 -18.08
C THR A 458 -2.12 20.67 -16.75
N LEU A 459 -3.45 20.79 -16.69
CA LEU A 459 -4.17 21.09 -15.45
C LEU A 459 -3.94 20.02 -14.37
N ALA A 460 -4.01 18.74 -14.73
CA ALA A 460 -3.70 17.63 -13.81
C ALA A 460 -2.24 17.69 -13.32
N LYS A 461 -1.29 18.07 -14.18
CA LYS A 461 0.11 18.25 -13.80
C LYS A 461 0.28 19.40 -12.80
N LEU A 462 -0.36 20.54 -13.05
CA LEU A 462 -0.31 21.71 -12.17
C LEU A 462 -0.93 21.40 -10.80
N LEU A 463 -2.03 20.66 -10.75
CA LEU A 463 -2.65 20.21 -9.49
C LEU A 463 -1.74 19.26 -8.69
N ARG A 464 -1.00 18.36 -9.35
CA ARG A 464 -0.01 17.51 -8.67
C ARG A 464 1.19 18.29 -8.13
N GLN A 465 1.51 19.44 -8.74
CA GLN A 465 2.61 20.32 -8.33
C GLN A 465 2.16 21.43 -7.38
N TYR A 466 0.86 21.52 -7.07
CA TYR A 466 0.35 22.48 -6.11
C TYR A 466 0.88 22.17 -4.69
N LYS A 467 0.92 23.19 -3.83
CA LYS A 467 1.47 23.10 -2.45
C LYS A 467 0.90 21.92 -1.63
N ILE A 468 -0.37 21.60 -1.86
CA ILE A 468 -0.99 20.33 -1.46
C ILE A 468 -1.28 19.58 -2.77
N PRO A 469 -0.53 18.52 -3.08
CA PRO A 469 -0.72 17.77 -4.32
C PRO A 469 -2.14 17.20 -4.41
N ILE A 470 -2.81 17.44 -5.55
CA ILE A 470 -4.15 16.94 -5.84
C ILE A 470 -4.08 15.96 -7.02
N PHE A 471 -4.57 14.74 -6.81
CA PHE A 471 -4.52 13.67 -7.81
C PHE A 471 -5.92 13.40 -8.36
N GLY A 472 -6.15 13.74 -9.63
CA GLY A 472 -7.32 13.35 -10.40
C GLY A 472 -6.93 12.53 -11.64
N ARG A 473 -7.90 11.93 -12.31
CA ARG A 473 -7.68 11.12 -13.54
C ARG A 473 -8.00 11.94 -14.79
N VAL A 474 -7.26 11.72 -15.87
CA VAL A 474 -7.55 12.37 -17.16
C VAL A 474 -8.25 11.37 -18.06
N GLN A 475 -9.43 11.73 -18.56
CA GLN A 475 -10.24 10.86 -19.42
C GLN A 475 -11.03 11.71 -20.42
N ALA A 476 -10.94 11.37 -21.71
CA ALA A 476 -11.65 12.08 -22.79
C ALA A 476 -11.51 13.61 -22.69
N ASP A 477 -10.26 14.09 -22.62
CA ASP A 477 -9.89 15.51 -22.52
C ASP A 477 -10.47 16.29 -21.33
N SER A 478 -10.98 15.56 -20.33
CA SER A 478 -11.43 16.13 -19.07
C SER A 478 -10.54 15.66 -17.92
N LEU A 479 -10.25 16.57 -17.00
CA LEU A 479 -9.81 16.21 -15.65
C LEU A 479 -11.04 15.75 -14.87
N ILE A 480 -10.98 14.54 -14.34
CA ILE A 480 -12.03 13.91 -13.55
C ILE A 480 -11.60 13.89 -12.09
N LEU A 481 -12.42 14.48 -11.24
CA LEU A 481 -12.29 14.43 -9.78
C LEU A 481 -13.42 13.55 -9.23
N ASP A 482 -13.06 12.45 -8.57
CA ASP A 482 -14.02 11.52 -7.97
C ASP A 482 -14.31 11.87 -6.51
N PHE A 483 -15.57 12.20 -6.23
CA PHE A 483 -16.01 12.69 -4.90
C PHE A 483 -16.20 11.58 -3.87
N ARG A 484 -15.97 10.31 -4.24
CA ARG A 484 -15.89 9.19 -3.30
C ARG A 484 -14.72 9.36 -2.34
N THR A 485 -13.55 9.74 -2.85
CA THR A 485 -12.28 9.75 -2.10
C THR A 485 -11.83 11.13 -1.63
N ILE A 486 -12.58 12.18 -1.98
CA ILE A 486 -12.40 13.54 -1.44
C ILE A 486 -13.02 13.59 -0.04
N LEU A 487 -12.19 13.80 0.96
CA LEU A 487 -12.56 13.90 2.36
C LEU A 487 -13.22 15.25 2.67
N VAL A 488 -13.91 15.31 3.81
CA VAL A 488 -14.60 16.52 4.28
C VAL A 488 -13.60 17.68 4.39
N GLY A 489 -13.92 18.82 3.73
CA GLY A 489 -13.10 20.02 3.72
C GLY A 489 -12.03 20.07 2.62
N GLU A 490 -11.67 18.94 2.00
CA GLU A 490 -10.69 18.92 0.91
C GLU A 490 -11.20 19.64 -0.35
N ASN A 491 -12.52 19.66 -0.57
CA ASN A 491 -13.14 20.38 -1.67
C ASN A 491 -12.78 21.88 -1.67
N GLU A 492 -12.64 22.51 -0.50
CA GLU A 492 -12.25 23.92 -0.37
C GLU A 492 -10.79 24.13 -0.79
N ILE A 493 -9.91 23.19 -0.42
CA ILE A 493 -8.50 23.19 -0.82
C ILE A 493 -8.38 23.04 -2.34
N ILE A 494 -9.18 22.16 -2.94
CA ILE A 494 -9.22 21.98 -4.39
C ILE A 494 -9.69 23.27 -5.06
N LEU A 495 -10.78 23.90 -4.62
CA LEU A 495 -11.26 25.17 -5.17
C LEU A 495 -10.17 26.25 -5.11
N GLN A 496 -9.49 26.37 -3.96
CA GLN A 496 -8.39 27.33 -3.82
C GLN A 496 -7.22 27.03 -4.78
N ALA A 497 -6.91 25.76 -5.04
CA ALA A 497 -5.90 25.38 -6.02
C ALA A 497 -6.28 25.84 -7.44
N PHE A 498 -7.54 25.67 -7.84
CA PHE A 498 -8.03 26.17 -9.13
C PHE A 498 -7.91 27.69 -9.22
N LYS A 499 -8.28 28.43 -8.17
CA LYS A 499 -8.11 29.89 -8.11
C LYS A 499 -6.67 30.31 -8.30
N ASP A 500 -5.73 29.61 -7.68
CA ASP A 500 -4.31 29.97 -7.76
C ASP A 500 -3.68 29.60 -9.10
N ILE A 501 -4.10 28.47 -9.70
CA ILE A 501 -3.58 27.99 -10.98
C ILE A 501 -4.15 28.77 -12.18
N LEU A 502 -5.41 29.18 -12.11
CA LEU A 502 -6.13 29.85 -13.20
C LEU A 502 -6.19 31.37 -13.03
N LYS A 503 -5.32 31.94 -12.20
CA LYS A 503 -5.17 33.39 -11.98
C LYS A 503 -4.59 34.13 -13.17
#